data_AF-A0A1G0ZRQ9-F1
#
_entry.id   AF-A0A1G0ZRQ9-F1
#
_cell.length_a   1.000
_cell.length_b   1.000
_cell.length_c   1.000
_cell.angle_alpha   90.00
_cell.angle_beta   90.00
_cell.angle_gamma   90.00
#
_symmetry.space_group_name_H-M   'P 1'
#
loop_
_entity.id
_entity.type
_entity.pdbx_description
1 polymer ?
#
loop_
_entity_poly.entity_id
_entity_poly.type
_entity_poly.pdbx_seq_one_letter_code
_entity_poly.pdbx_strand_id
1 'polypeptide(L)'
;MSQIPVIIPGTLSPRKDSKGKINGWKLQRWHNGHNQTRYVPGEQVEIVRQGTDGCQQFMALAEQYVECKGQEALKTLATPADGKKKPMKR
;
A
#
# COMPACT_ATOMS: atom_id res chain seq x y z
N MET A 1 -14.43 -21.32 0.87
CA MET A 1 -14.06 -20.45 -0.26
C MET A 1 -13.47 -19.17 0.33
N SER A 2 -12.21 -18.85 0.02
CA SER A 2 -11.57 -17.65 0.55
C SER A 2 -12.16 -16.42 -0.14
N GLN A 3 -12.84 -15.56 0.62
CA GLN A 3 -13.40 -14.32 0.10
C GLN A 3 -12.24 -13.36 -0.22
N ILE A 4 -12.21 -12.82 -1.45
CA ILE A 4 -11.23 -11.80 -1.83
C ILE A 4 -11.49 -10.57 -0.94
N PRO A 5 -10.50 -10.07 -0.20
CA PRO A 5 -10.67 -8.88 0.62
C PRO A 5 -11.03 -7.71 -0.27
N VAL A 6 -12.05 -6.95 0.12
CA VAL A 6 -12.43 -5.72 -0.56
C VAL A 6 -11.29 -4.73 -0.35
N ILE A 7 -10.69 -4.19 -1.42
CA ILE A 7 -9.64 -3.18 -1.32
C ILE A 7 -10.24 -1.81 -1.59
N ILE A 8 -10.17 -0.92 -0.61
CA ILE A 8 -10.68 0.44 -0.73
C ILE A 8 -9.53 1.42 -0.51
N PRO A 9 -9.08 2.13 -1.55
CA PRO A 9 -7.99 3.08 -1.40
C PRO A 9 -8.47 4.35 -0.68
N GLY A 10 -7.63 4.84 0.23
CA GLY A 10 -7.84 6.09 0.96
C GLY A 10 -7.85 5.91 2.47
N THR A 11 -8.41 6.90 3.15
CA THR A 11 -8.48 6.99 4.60
C THR A 11 -9.91 7.29 5.02
N LEU A 12 -10.46 6.43 5.86
CA LEU A 12 -11.75 6.66 6.50
C LEU A 12 -11.55 7.53 7.74
N SER A 13 -12.23 8.69 7.80
CA SER A 13 -12.13 9.61 8.92
C SER A 13 -13.50 10.02 9.47
N PRO A 14 -13.62 10.22 10.80
CA PRO A 14 -14.86 10.69 11.38
C PRO A 14 -15.11 12.15 11.00
N ARG A 15 -16.36 12.47 10.69
CA ARG A 15 -16.83 13.84 10.54
C ARG A 15 -17.34 14.32 11.90
N LYS A 16 -16.80 15.45 12.36
CA LYS A 16 -17.20 16.09 13.61
C LYS A 16 -18.05 17.32 13.31
N ASP A 17 -19.06 17.57 14.14
CA ASP A 17 -19.78 18.83 14.14
C ASP A 17 -18.98 19.95 14.85
N SER A 18 -19.53 21.16 14.90
CA SER A 18 -18.91 22.32 15.57
C SER A 18 -18.73 22.13 17.08
N LYS A 19 -19.40 21.14 17.69
CA LYS A 19 -19.29 20.78 19.10
C LYS A 19 -18.34 19.59 19.32
N GLY A 20 -17.67 19.11 18.27
CA GLY A 20 -16.74 17.99 18.32
C GLY A 20 -17.39 16.61 18.33
N LYS A 21 -18.73 16.51 18.27
CA LYS A 21 -19.45 15.24 18.23
C LYS A 21 -19.36 14.62 16.85
N ILE A 22 -19.08 13.32 16.79
CA ILE A 22 -19.05 12.58 15.53
C ILE A 22 -20.48 12.51 14.99
N ASN A 23 -20.69 13.03 13.79
CA ASN A 23 -21.98 13.07 13.10
C ASN A 23 -21.99 12.27 11.79
N GLY A 24 -20.91 11.55 11.50
CA GLY A 24 -20.79 10.69 10.33
C GLY A 24 -19.34 10.31 10.03
N TRP A 25 -19.14 9.67 8.88
CA TRP A 25 -17.83 9.27 8.39
C TRP A 25 -17.64 9.74 6.96
N LYS A 26 -16.38 9.98 6.60
CA LYS A 26 -16.00 10.34 5.24
C LYS A 26 -14.80 9.50 4.80
N LEU A 27 -14.83 9.02 3.56
CA LEU A 27 -13.69 8.40 2.91
C LEU A 27 -12.96 9.48 2.12
N GLN A 28 -11.66 9.63 2.37
CA GLN A 28 -10.79 10.60 1.70
C GLN A 28 -9.75 9.86 0.89
N ARG A 29 -9.54 10.24 -0.37
CA ARG A 29 -8.50 9.65 -1.22
C ARG A 29 -7.88 10.71 -2.12
N TRP A 30 -6.58 10.61 -2.36
CA TRP A 30 -5.92 11.42 -3.38
C TRP A 30 -6.22 10.84 -4.76
N HIS A 31 -6.75 11.66 -5.67
CA HIS A 31 -7.08 11.24 -7.02
C HIS A 31 -7.04 12.45 -7.97
N ASN A 32 -6.39 12.32 -9.12
CA ASN A 32 -6.23 13.41 -10.10
C ASN A 32 -5.66 14.72 -9.48
N GLY A 33 -4.62 14.60 -8.65
CA GLY A 33 -3.92 15.76 -8.09
C GLY A 33 -4.67 16.53 -6.99
N HIS A 34 -5.80 16.01 -6.49
CA HIS A 34 -6.54 16.62 -5.40
C HIS A 34 -7.14 15.57 -4.46
N ASN A 35 -7.57 16.02 -3.28
CA ASN A 35 -8.22 15.16 -2.31
C ASN A 35 -9.72 15.05 -2.62
N GLN A 36 -10.18 13.84 -2.94
CA GLN A 36 -11.58 13.50 -3.10
C GLN A 36 -12.16 13.00 -1.78
N THR A 37 -13.31 13.54 -1.38
CA THR A 37 -14.00 13.15 -0.15
C THR A 37 -15.40 12.65 -0.46
N ARG A 38 -15.80 11.51 0.09
CA ARG A 38 -17.14 10.93 -0.04
C ARG A 38 -17.73 10.63 1.33
N TYR A 39 -19.01 10.93 1.54
CA TYR A 39 -19.73 10.51 2.75
C TYR A 39 -19.92 8.99 2.79
N VAL A 40 -19.79 8.40 3.97
CA VAL A 40 -20.00 6.96 4.19
C VAL A 40 -21.21 6.78 5.13
N PRO A 41 -22.29 6.12 4.66
CA PRO A 41 -23.42 5.76 5.51
C PRO A 41 -22.98 4.88 6.68
N GLY A 42 -23.63 5.03 7.84
CA GLY A 42 -23.28 4.31 9.08
C GLY A 42 -23.17 2.79 8.91
N GLU A 43 -24.10 2.19 8.17
CA GLU A 43 -24.15 0.75 7.88
C GLU A 43 -22.95 0.24 7.08
N GLN A 44 -22.28 1.12 6.33
CA GLN A 44 -21.15 0.79 5.47
C GLN A 44 -19.79 1.13 6.10
N VAL A 45 -19.78 1.76 7.29
CA VAL A 45 -18.52 2.22 7.93
C VAL A 45 -17.58 1.05 8.18
N GLU A 46 -18.10 -0.07 8.67
CA GLU A 46 -17.28 -1.22 9.05
C GLU A 46 -16.65 -1.91 7.84
N ILE A 47 -17.45 -2.16 6.79
CA ILE A 47 -16.93 -2.74 5.55
C ILE A 47 -15.94 -1.80 4.86
N VAL A 48 -16.17 -0.49 4.93
CA VAL A 48 -15.23 0.49 4.36
C VAL A 48 -13.92 0.52 5.15
N ARG A 49 -13.99 0.47 6.48
CA ARG A 49 -12.82 0.40 7.36
C ARG A 49 -11.97 -0.83 7.04
N GLN A 50 -12.60 -2.01 7.01
CA GLN A 50 -11.90 -3.25 6.67
C GLN A 50 -11.19 -3.15 5.32
N GLY A 51 -11.84 -2.54 4.32
CA GLY A 51 -11.23 -2.37 3.02
C GLY A 51 -10.10 -1.34 2.94
N THR A 52 -10.17 -0.26 3.74
CA THR A 52 -9.05 0.69 3.85
C THR A 52 -7.86 0.09 4.59
N ASP A 53 -8.11 -0.70 5.63
CA ASP A 53 -7.05 -1.35 6.41
C ASP A 53 -6.36 -2.43 5.57
N GLY A 54 -7.11 -3.25 4.84
CA GLY A 54 -6.57 -4.22 3.90
C GLY A 54 -5.74 -3.57 2.79
N CYS A 55 -6.18 -2.40 2.29
CA CYS A 55 -5.40 -1.64 1.31
C CYS A 55 -4.04 -1.18 1.88
N GLN A 56 -4.01 -0.69 3.13
CA GLN A 56 -2.76 -0.28 3.78
C GLN A 56 -1.81 -1.45 4.00
N GLN A 57 -2.34 -2.59 4.45
CA GLN A 57 -1.56 -3.82 4.63
C GLN A 57 -0.96 -4.30 3.31
N PHE A 58 -1.75 -4.30 2.24
CA PHE A 58 -1.27 -4.66 0.91
C PHE A 58 -0.15 -3.74 0.44
N MET A 59 -0.31 -2.42 0.60
CA MET A 59 0.72 -1.45 0.20
C MET A 59 2.03 -1.67 0.98
N ALA A 60 1.96 -1.88 2.29
CA ALA A 60 3.14 -2.17 3.10
C ALA A 60 3.85 -3.46 2.66
N LEU A 61 3.10 -4.52 2.34
CA LEU A 61 3.66 -5.76 1.82
C LEU A 61 4.30 -5.57 0.43
N ALA A 62 3.66 -4.78 -0.43
CA ALA A 62 4.18 -4.46 -1.76
C ALA A 62 5.49 -3.67 -1.67
N GLU A 63 5.58 -2.69 -0.77
CA GLU A 63 6.80 -1.93 -0.50
C GLU A 63 7.94 -2.84 -0.01
N GLN A 64 7.66 -3.71 0.97
CA GLN A 64 8.64 -4.69 1.46
C GLN A 64 9.11 -5.65 0.37
N TYR A 65 8.20 -6.09 -0.50
CA TYR A 65 8.54 -6.95 -1.62
C TYR A 65 9.51 -6.26 -2.60
N VAL A 66 9.22 -5.00 -2.96
CA VAL A 66 10.07 -4.21 -3.85
C VAL A 66 11.45 -3.99 -3.22
N GLU A 67 11.52 -3.67 -1.93
CA GLU A 67 12.78 -3.52 -1.21
C GLU A 67 13.60 -4.83 -1.23
N CYS A 68 12.95 -5.96 -0.93
CA CYS A 68 13.59 -7.26 -0.94
C CYS A 68 14.16 -7.62 -2.33
N LYS A 69 13.37 -7.40 -3.40
CA LYS A 69 13.81 -7.64 -4.78
C LYS A 69 14.90 -6.68 -5.25
N GLY A 70 14.86 -5.42 -4.82
CA GLY A 70 15.94 -4.47 -5.06
C GLY A 70 17.26 -4.96 -4.45
N GLN A 71 17.22 -5.45 -3.22
CA GLN A 71 18.40 -6.01 -2.55
C GLN A 71 18.94 -7.27 -3.24
N GLU A 72 18.06 -8.17 -3.71
CA GLU A 72 18.47 -9.32 -4.53
C GLU A 72 19.15 -8.89 -5.84
N ALA A 73 18.60 -7.87 -6.52
CA ALA A 73 19.17 -7.34 -7.75
C ALA A 73 20.56 -6.71 -7.52
N LEU A 74 20.71 -5.91 -6.45
CA LEU A 74 22.00 -5.32 -6.07
C LEU A 74 23.05 -6.40 -5.75
N LYS A 75 22.67 -7.47 -5.04
CA LYS A 75 23.57 -8.60 -4.77
C LYS A 75 23.99 -9.33 -6.05
N THR A 76 23.07 -9.47 -7.01
CA THR A 76 23.36 -10.09 -8.31
C THR A 76 24.37 -9.27 -9.11
N LEU A 77 24.24 -7.93 -9.11
CA LEU A 77 25.18 -7.01 -9.77
C LEU A 77 26.52 -6.89 -9.04
N ALA A 78 26.52 -7.02 -7.71
CA ALA A 78 27.72 -6.99 -6.88
C ALA A 78 28.51 -8.31 -6.89
N THR A 79 27.93 -9.40 -7.42
CA THR A 79 28.66 -10.65 -7.63
C THR A 79 29.48 -10.49 -8.91
N PRO A 80 30.81 -10.31 -8.86
CA PRO A 80 31.60 -10.25 -10.07
C PRO A 80 31.43 -11.60 -10.79
N ALA A 81 31.09 -11.55 -12.07
CA ALA A 81 31.16 -12.73 -12.91
C ALA A 81 32.56 -13.32 -12.75
N ASP A 82 32.65 -14.52 -12.17
CA ASP A 82 33.88 -15.31 -11.99
C ASP A 82 34.36 -15.78 -13.39
N GLY A 83 34.77 -14.80 -14.19
CA GLY A 83 35.34 -14.97 -15.50
C GLY A 83 36.76 -15.47 -15.31
N LYS A 84 36.91 -16.79 -15.34
CA LYS A 84 38.19 -17.51 -15.37
C LYS A 84 39.21 -16.76 -16.24
N LYS A 85 40.18 -16.07 -15.62
CA LYS A 85 41.35 -15.55 -16.32
C LYS A 85 42.12 -16.73 -16.90
N LYS A 86 42.03 -16.94 -18.23
CA LYS A 86 42.90 -17.89 -18.91
C LYS A 86 44.36 -17.39 -18.78
N PRO A 87 45.29 -18.21 -18.27
CA PRO A 87 46.69 -17.81 -18.23
C PRO A 87 47.21 -17.70 -19.67
N MET A 88 47.62 -16.49 -20.04
CA MET A 88 48.30 -16.22 -21.31
C MET A 88 49.65 -16.93 -21.26
N LYS A 89 49.82 -17.96 -22.11
CA LYS A 89 51.11 -18.65 -22.26
C LYS A 89 52.10 -17.72 -22.97
N ARG A 90 53.33 -17.75 -22.44
CA ARG A 90 54.53 -16.99 -22.79
C ARG A 90 54.86 -16.99 -24.27
#